data_AF-A0A7C9LA13-F1
#
_entry.id   AF-A0A7C9LA13-F1
#
_cell.length_a   1.000
_cell.length_b   1.000
_cell.length_c   1.000
_cell.angle_alpha   90.00
_cell.angle_beta   90.00
_cell.angle_gamma   90.00
#
_symmetry.space_group_name_H-M   'P 1'
#
loop_
_entity.id
_entity.type
_entity.pdbx_description
1 polymer ?
#
loop_
_entity_poly.entity_id
_entity_poly.type
_entity_poly.pdbx_seq_one_letter_code
_entity_poly.pdbx_strand_id
1 'polypeptide(L)'
;MEARIVVGDAVRAPDRMLLRGLAKGHRWAAAHRSGTPISQIARREQVTEAYIRARAQLTFLAPPIQTALLGGTQPADLTLEKLVRMQLPLDWSDQARLLGFAAK
;
A
#
# COMPACT_ATOMS: atom_id res chain seq x y z
N MET A 1 -13.62 0.37 -32.84
CA MET A 1 -14.25 0.51 -31.51
C MET A 1 -13.41 -0.32 -30.55
N GLU A 2 -12.56 0.33 -29.75
CA GLU A 2 -11.72 -0.40 -28.79
C GLU A 2 -12.54 -0.71 -27.55
N ALA A 3 -12.80 -2.00 -27.33
CA ALA A 3 -13.46 -2.49 -26.14
C ALA A 3 -12.50 -2.39 -24.94
N ARG A 4 -12.67 -1.36 -24.11
CA ARG A 4 -12.12 -1.35 -22.75
C ARG A 4 -12.96 -2.30 -21.91
N ILE A 5 -12.45 -3.50 -21.67
CA ILE A 5 -13.00 -4.40 -20.66
C ILE A 5 -12.89 -3.68 -19.32
N VAL A 6 -14.02 -3.19 -18.83
CA VAL A 6 -14.23 -2.88 -17.42
C VAL A 6 -14.09 -4.21 -16.70
N VAL A 7 -12.93 -4.45 -16.09
CA VAL A 7 -12.74 -5.60 -15.20
C VAL A 7 -13.68 -5.39 -14.03
N GLY A 8 -14.77 -6.15 -14.07
CA GLY A 8 -15.82 -6.15 -13.08
C GLY A 8 -15.32 -6.54 -11.69
N ASP A 9 -16.09 -6.06 -10.74
CA ASP A 9 -16.10 -6.34 -9.32
C ASP A 9 -15.93 -7.84 -9.03
N ALA A 10 -14.68 -8.27 -8.90
CA ALA A 10 -14.35 -9.55 -8.28
C ALA A 10 -13.76 -9.19 -6.93
N VAL A 11 -14.58 -9.27 -5.87
CA VAL A 11 -14.09 -9.33 -4.49
C VAL A 11 -13.12 -10.50 -4.44
N ARG A 12 -11.84 -10.22 -4.59
CA ARG A 12 -10.79 -11.22 -4.47
C ARG A 12 -10.52 -11.36 -2.98
N ALA A 13 -10.34 -12.59 -2.51
CA ALA A 13 -9.86 -12.82 -1.15
C ALA A 13 -8.67 -11.87 -0.90
N PRO A 14 -8.70 -11.03 0.15
CA PRO A 14 -7.69 -9.99 0.34
C PRO A 14 -6.29 -10.58 0.25
N ASP A 15 -5.42 -9.96 -0.55
CA ASP A 15 -4.06 -10.42 -0.72
C ASP A 15 -3.36 -10.41 0.65
N ARG A 16 -3.17 -11.59 1.23
CA ARG A 16 -2.60 -11.76 2.56
C ARG A 16 -1.19 -11.18 2.64
N MET A 17 -0.44 -11.18 1.55
CA MET A 17 0.89 -10.59 1.51
C MET A 17 0.80 -9.07 1.54
N LEU A 18 -0.12 -8.48 0.79
CA LEU A 18 -0.42 -7.05 0.82
C LEU A 18 -0.88 -6.60 2.22
N LEU A 19 -1.82 -7.31 2.82
CA LEU A 19 -2.32 -6.99 4.16
C LEU A 19 -1.23 -7.09 5.23
N ARG A 20 -0.39 -8.13 5.18
CA ARG A 20 0.77 -8.24 6.07
C ARG A 20 1.76 -7.11 5.86
N GLY A 21 1.99 -6.71 4.60
CA GLY A 21 2.85 -5.59 4.24
C GLY A 21 2.34 -4.27 4.83
N LEU A 22 1.04 -4.00 4.68
CA LEU A 22 0.38 -2.81 5.22
C LEU A 22 0.42 -2.79 6.76
N ALA A 23 0.09 -3.91 7.41
CA ALA A 23 0.13 -4.03 8.86
C ALA A 23 1.54 -3.85 9.43
N LYS A 24 2.56 -4.46 8.79
CA LYS A 24 3.97 -4.25 9.14
C LYS A 24 4.39 -2.79 8.95
N GLY A 25 4.02 -2.19 7.82
CA GLY A 25 4.25 -0.77 7.54
C GLY A 25 3.74 0.12 8.67
N HIS A 26 2.50 -0.08 9.12
CA HIS A 26 1.89 0.68 10.22
C HIS A 26 2.65 0.49 11.53
N ARG A 27 3.02 -0.74 11.89
CA ARG A 27 3.81 -1.03 13.09
C ARG A 27 5.16 -0.35 13.07
N TRP A 28 5.87 -0.39 11.94
CA TRP A 28 7.19 0.22 11.80
C TRP A 28 7.12 1.74 11.80
N ALA A 29 6.12 2.33 11.14
CA ALA A 29 5.88 3.77 11.16
C ALA A 29 5.57 4.25 12.59
N ALA A 30 4.78 3.50 13.36
CA ALA A 30 4.51 3.80 14.77
C ALA A 30 5.77 3.71 15.63
N ALA A 31 6.57 2.65 15.48
CA ALA A 31 7.83 2.50 16.21
C ALA A 31 8.83 3.62 15.87
N HIS A 32 8.86 4.04 14.60
CA HIS A 32 9.72 5.15 14.19
C HIS A 32 9.27 6.48 14.81
N ARG A 33 7.96 6.76 14.78
CA ARG A 33 7.38 7.95 15.45
C ARG A 33 7.61 7.94 16.96
N SER A 34 7.70 6.78 17.59
CA SER A 34 8.02 6.65 19.01
C SER A 34 9.53 6.74 19.32
N GLY A 35 10.36 7.15 18.35
CA GLY A 35 11.79 7.37 18.54
C GLY A 35 12.69 6.17 18.22
N THR A 36 12.14 5.05 17.73
CA THR A 36 12.97 3.91 17.31
C THR A 36 13.64 4.22 15.95
N PRO A 37 14.97 4.18 15.82
CA PRO A 37 15.62 4.38 14.53
C PRO A 37 15.24 3.29 13.51
N ILE A 38 15.13 3.65 12.23
CA ILE A 38 14.83 2.70 11.15
C ILE A 38 15.86 1.55 11.10
N SER A 39 17.13 1.84 11.35
CA SER A 39 18.21 0.84 11.45
C SER A 39 17.96 -0.20 12.53
N GLN A 40 17.41 0.20 13.69
CA GLN A 40 17.08 -0.70 14.78
C GLN A 40 15.85 -1.57 14.44
N ILE A 41 14.85 -1.00 13.76
CA ILE A 41 13.68 -1.74 13.28
C ILE A 41 14.13 -2.80 12.25
N ALA A 42 14.94 -2.39 11.28
CA ALA A 42 15.51 -3.26 10.25
C ALA A 42 16.30 -4.43 10.86
N ARG A 43 17.16 -4.16 11.86
CA ARG A 43 17.91 -5.19 12.59
C ARG A 43 17.00 -6.18 13.32
N ARG A 44 15.95 -5.71 14.00
CA ARG A 44 14.98 -6.57 14.72
C ARG A 44 14.18 -7.46 13.79
N GLU A 45 13.83 -6.96 12.60
CA GLU A 45 13.07 -7.69 11.59
C GLU A 45 13.96 -8.51 10.65
N GLN A 46 15.29 -8.42 10.77
CA GLN A 46 16.28 -9.07 9.89
C GLN A 46 16.08 -8.72 8.41
N VAL A 47 15.80 -7.44 8.13
CA VAL A 47 15.62 -6.91 6.77
C VAL A 47 16.44 -5.65 6.56
N THR A 48 16.50 -5.15 5.34
CA THR A 48 17.19 -3.89 5.03
C THR A 48 16.35 -2.67 5.42
N GLU A 49 16.98 -1.53 5.68
CA GLU A 49 16.26 -0.27 5.91
C GLU A 49 15.39 0.13 4.71
N ALA A 50 15.86 -0.13 3.49
CA ALA A 50 15.10 0.11 2.26
C ALA A 50 13.80 -0.72 2.25
N TYR A 51 13.86 -1.98 2.71
CA TYR A 51 12.68 -2.84 2.83
C TYR A 51 11.64 -2.28 3.81
N ILE A 52 12.11 -1.72 4.94
CA ILE A 52 11.26 -1.04 5.92
C ILE A 52 10.60 0.19 5.30
N ARG A 53 11.40 1.10 4.72
CA ARG A 53 10.91 2.36 4.12
C ARG A 53 9.88 2.11 3.01
N ALA A 54 10.16 1.14 2.15
CA ALA A 54 9.28 0.78 1.04
C ALA A 54 7.90 0.26 1.49
N ARG A 55 7.76 -0.24 2.72
CA ARG A 55 6.47 -0.70 3.28
C ARG A 55 5.86 0.32 4.24
N ALA A 56 6.69 1.08 4.95
CA ALA A 56 6.23 2.21 5.75
C ALA A 56 5.52 3.26 4.87
N GLN A 57 5.92 3.42 3.60
CA GLN A 57 5.24 4.34 2.69
C GLN A 57 3.75 4.00 2.46
N LEU A 58 3.39 2.71 2.57
CA LEU A 58 2.00 2.26 2.40
C LEU A 58 1.06 2.80 3.47
N THR A 59 1.61 3.23 4.61
CA THR A 59 0.83 3.84 5.70
C THR A 59 0.32 5.23 5.34
N PHE A 60 0.91 5.87 4.32
CA PHE A 60 0.52 7.18 3.82
C PHE A 60 -0.48 7.11 2.65
N LEU A 61 -0.94 5.91 2.29
CA LEU A 61 -2.03 5.75 1.32
C LEU A 61 -3.30 6.43 1.85
N ALA A 62 -4.07 7.02 0.95
CA ALA A 62 -5.35 7.63 1.28
C ALA A 62 -6.26 6.60 1.98
N PRO A 63 -6.99 7.00 3.03
CA PRO A 63 -7.84 6.08 3.79
C PRO A 63 -8.81 5.23 2.93
N PRO A 64 -9.49 5.78 1.90
CA PRO A 64 -10.35 4.97 1.03
C PRO A 64 -9.62 3.84 0.31
N ILE A 65 -8.36 4.07 -0.07
CA ILE A 65 -7.52 3.06 -0.72
C ILE A 65 -7.20 1.95 0.26
N GLN A 66 -6.78 2.30 1.49
CA GLN A 66 -6.52 1.31 2.53
C GLN A 66 -7.77 0.46 2.83
N THR A 67 -8.96 1.07 2.88
CA THR A 67 -10.23 0.35 3.02
C THR A 67 -10.48 -0.62 1.88
N ALA A 68 -10.23 -0.22 0.63
CA ALA A 68 -10.38 -1.11 -0.51
C ALA A 68 -9.40 -2.29 -0.47
N LEU A 69 -8.14 -2.06 -0.07
CA LEU A 69 -7.15 -3.13 0.10
C LEU A 69 -7.59 -4.14 1.18
N LEU A 70 -8.17 -3.65 2.29
CA LEU A 70 -8.71 -4.48 3.36
C LEU A 70 -9.94 -5.28 2.91
N GLY A 71 -10.80 -4.66 2.11
CA GLY A 71 -12.02 -5.26 1.56
C GLY A 71 -11.79 -6.20 0.38
N GLY A 72 -10.59 -6.23 -0.22
CA GLY A 72 -10.33 -7.00 -1.43
C GLY A 72 -11.00 -6.41 -2.68
N THR A 73 -11.38 -5.12 -2.63
CA THR A 73 -12.09 -4.39 -3.70
C THR A 73 -11.15 -3.48 -4.50
N GLN A 74 -9.84 -3.64 -4.32
CA GLN A 74 -8.85 -2.91 -5.12
C GLN A 74 -8.79 -3.43 -6.57
N PRO A 75 -8.30 -2.62 -7.52
CA PRO A 75 -8.02 -3.08 -8.88
C PRO A 75 -7.13 -4.34 -8.89
N ALA A 76 -7.44 -5.29 -9.77
CA ALA A 76 -6.78 -6.61 -9.80
C ALA A 76 -5.26 -6.55 -10.09
N ASP A 77 -4.81 -5.48 -10.74
CA ASP A 77 -3.42 -5.20 -11.05
C ASP A 77 -2.67 -4.48 -9.90
N LEU A 78 -3.38 -4.11 -8.82
CA LEU A 78 -2.80 -3.43 -7.67
C LEU A 78 -2.28 -4.43 -6.63
N THR A 79 -0.99 -4.75 -6.73
CA THR A 79 -0.29 -5.66 -5.81
C THR A 79 0.61 -4.91 -4.83
N LEU A 80 1.06 -5.60 -3.77
CA LEU A 80 2.08 -5.07 -2.86
C LEU A 80 3.34 -4.64 -3.61
N GLU A 81 3.81 -5.50 -4.52
CA GLU A 81 5.01 -5.24 -5.31
C GLU A 81 4.91 -3.97 -6.17
N LYS A 82 3.73 -3.75 -6.77
CA LYS A 82 3.45 -2.54 -7.54
C LYS A 82 3.46 -1.30 -6.65
N LEU A 83 2.73 -1.35 -5.54
CA LEU A 83 2.66 -0.23 -4.59
C LEU A 83 4.01 0.17 -4.00
N VAL A 84 4.86 -0.81 -3.64
CA VAL A 84 6.18 -0.49 -3.03
C VAL A 84 7.19 0.05 -4.04
N ARG A 85 6.98 -0.19 -5.35
CA ARG A 85 7.84 0.32 -6.44
C ARG A 85 7.38 1.66 -7.00
N MET A 86 6.12 2.02 -6.80
CA MET A 86 5.57 3.29 -7.29
C MET A 86 6.04 4.45 -6.42
N GLN A 87 6.39 5.57 -7.07
CA GLN A 87 6.54 6.84 -6.38
C GLN A 87 5.15 7.42 -6.15
N LEU A 88 4.60 7.17 -4.96
CA LEU A 88 3.26 7.63 -4.60
C LEU A 88 3.30 9.13 -4.26
N PRO A 89 2.40 9.95 -4.84
CA PRO A 89 2.28 11.35 -4.45
C PRO A 89 1.84 11.44 -2.98
N LEU A 90 2.22 12.51 -2.30
CA LEU A 90 1.77 12.75 -0.92
C LEU A 90 0.32 13.23 -0.86
N ASP A 91 -0.16 13.88 -1.92
CA ASP A 91 -1.56 14.30 -2.05
C ASP A 91 -2.48 13.10 -2.30
N TRP A 92 -3.53 12.99 -1.49
CA TRP A 92 -4.45 11.85 -1.55
C TRP A 92 -5.35 11.85 -2.79
N SER A 93 -5.71 13.01 -3.33
CA SER A 93 -6.47 13.09 -4.58
C SER A 93 -5.62 12.63 -5.76
N ASP A 94 -4.33 12.97 -5.77
CA ASP A 94 -3.38 12.48 -6.76
C ASP A 94 -3.13 10.98 -6.61
N GLN A 95 -3.04 10.46 -5.39
CA GLN A 95 -2.96 9.00 -5.15
C GLN A 95 -4.19 8.30 -5.69
N ALA A 96 -5.39 8.81 -5.40
CA ALA A 96 -6.64 8.23 -5.87
C ALA A 96 -6.69 8.21 -7.40
N ARG A 97 -6.30 9.30 -8.07
CA ARG A 97 -6.23 9.35 -9.54
C ARG A 97 -5.21 8.36 -10.10
N LEU A 98 -4.01 8.30 -9.53
CA LEU A 98 -2.93 7.43 -9.98
C LEU A 98 -3.28 5.95 -9.82
N LEU A 99 -3.98 5.60 -8.74
CA LEU A 99 -4.31 4.22 -8.38
C LEU A 99 -5.70 3.77 -8.84
N GLY A 100 -6.43 4.61 -9.59
CA GLY A 100 -7.75 4.27 -10.14
C GLY A 100 -8.91 4.33 -9.14
N PHE A 101 -8.75 5.06 -8.04
CA PHE A 101 -9.77 5.30 -7.00
C PHE A 101 -10.47 6.64 -7.10
N ALA A 102 -10.07 7.52 -8.03
CA ALA A 102 -10.77 8.78 -8.25
C ALA A 102 -12.22 8.51 -8.68
N ALA A 103 -13.17 9.18 -8.02
CA ALA A 103 -14.56 9.20 -8.48
C ALA A 103 -14.58 9.72 -9.92
N LYS A 104 -15.35 9.06 -10.77
CA LYS A 104 -15.56 9.45 -12.16
C LYS A 104 -16.35 10.74 -12.26
#